data_AF-A0A2S9YDY3-F1
#
_entry.id   AF-A0A2S9YDY3-F1
#
_cell.length_a   1.000
_cell.length_b   1.000
_cell.length_c   1.000
_cell.angle_alpha   90.00
_cell.angle_beta   90.00
_cell.angle_gamma   90.00
#
_symmetry.space_group_name_H-M   'P 1'
#
loop_
_entity.id
_entity.type
_entity.pdbx_description
1 polymer ?
#
loop_
_entity_poly.entity_id
_entity_poly.type
_entity_poly.pdbx_seq_one_letter_code
_entity_poly.pdbx_strand_id
1 'polypeptide(L)'
;MRVSSSYWMARLCGALLCLGATACSGPGSESGESGESGESSASTDADESGETGDGDGDGDGDGEGGNTGGECELYAANDCTDPMLKCMPWSENPDRIPDSTKCCPLSGSPVSLGDRCVTQDYDGSCLDNCPAGTMCVIDKLDDLEGYCQVFCDSGDPESCPTEEICKPFFEMIEQAETVPLCMARCDPLIQDCESKGRPGWSCLPEGALSPSFLCMPPSSSPKLEFESCLLQNDCEVGLACVPASEVLGCTGLFNCCTRYCDLTEPDACDMGNECIDLESDVPGLEHVGVCADPV
;
A
#
# COMPACT_ATOMS: atom_id res chain seq x y z
N MET A 1 58.52 20.69 -12.32
CA MET A 1 59.51 19.69 -12.77
C MET A 1 58.89 18.32 -12.62
N ARG A 2 58.85 17.56 -13.72
CA ARG A 2 58.39 16.15 -13.80
C ARG A 2 59.34 15.22 -13.03
N VAL A 3 58.85 14.08 -12.53
CA VAL A 3 59.39 12.68 -12.60
C VAL A 3 58.38 11.76 -11.85
N SER A 4 57.58 10.95 -12.56
CA SER A 4 57.58 9.44 -12.68
C SER A 4 57.33 8.67 -11.36
N SER A 5 56.25 7.89 -11.20
CA SER A 5 55.85 6.59 -11.82
C SER A 5 56.58 5.36 -11.27
N SER A 6 55.84 4.38 -10.72
CA SER A 6 56.13 2.92 -10.59
C SER A 6 54.95 2.24 -9.84
N TYR A 7 53.96 1.64 -10.50
CA TYR A 7 53.85 0.20 -10.88
C TYR A 7 54.17 -0.81 -9.77
N TRP A 8 53.14 -1.48 -9.23
CA TRP A 8 53.22 -2.82 -8.65
C TRP A 8 52.08 -3.68 -9.21
N MET A 9 52.45 -4.58 -10.13
CA MET A 9 51.67 -5.78 -10.49
C MET A 9 52.31 -6.96 -9.76
N ALA A 10 51.50 -7.79 -9.11
CA ALA A 10 51.87 -9.17 -8.81
C ALA A 10 50.66 -10.07 -9.05
N ARG A 11 50.76 -10.83 -10.14
CA ARG A 11 49.92 -11.96 -10.51
C ARG A 11 50.25 -13.15 -9.61
N LEU A 12 49.25 -13.93 -9.21
CA LEU A 12 49.46 -15.33 -8.83
C LEU A 12 48.44 -16.20 -9.55
N CYS A 13 48.99 -17.10 -10.37
CA CYS A 13 48.33 -18.13 -11.14
C CYS A 13 47.70 -19.18 -10.23
N GLY A 14 46.49 -19.61 -10.57
CA GLY A 14 45.91 -20.87 -10.14
C GLY A 14 45.07 -21.43 -11.28
N ALA A 15 45.71 -22.23 -12.14
CA ALA A 15 45.04 -22.98 -13.20
C ALA A 15 44.50 -24.29 -12.62
N LEU A 16 43.24 -24.64 -12.91
CA LEU A 16 42.81 -26.03 -13.02
C LEU A 16 41.83 -26.17 -14.18
N LEU A 17 42.24 -27.00 -15.14
CA LEU A 17 41.51 -27.47 -16.31
C LEU A 17 40.59 -28.63 -15.95
N CYS A 18 39.42 -28.72 -16.62
CA CYS A 18 38.86 -29.89 -17.31
C CYS A 18 37.46 -29.52 -17.83
N LEU A 19 37.25 -29.32 -19.14
CA LEU A 19 37.05 -30.31 -20.22
C LEU A 19 35.59 -30.75 -20.39
N GLY A 20 35.01 -30.35 -21.54
CA GLY A 20 33.88 -31.02 -22.19
C GLY A 20 32.61 -30.17 -22.32
N ALA A 21 31.92 -30.01 -23.45
CA ALA A 21 32.21 -29.91 -24.88
C ALA A 21 30.85 -29.66 -25.58
N THR A 22 30.84 -28.79 -26.60
CA THR A 22 30.00 -28.81 -27.82
C THR A 22 28.45 -28.75 -27.74
N ALA A 23 27.87 -27.67 -28.29
CA ALA A 23 27.10 -27.63 -29.56
C ALA A 23 26.32 -26.28 -29.67
N CYS A 24 26.72 -25.38 -30.58
CA CYS A 24 26.12 -25.11 -31.91
C CYS A 24 24.91 -24.15 -31.93
N SER A 25 25.24 -22.90 -32.33
CA SER A 25 24.58 -22.03 -33.32
C SER A 25 23.06 -22.09 -33.58
N GLY A 26 22.45 -20.91 -33.54
CA GLY A 26 21.40 -20.50 -34.48
C GLY A 26 20.92 -19.06 -34.24
N PRO A 27 21.15 -18.10 -35.15
CA PRO A 27 20.36 -16.86 -35.20
C PRO A 27 19.14 -17.10 -36.10
N GLY A 28 17.96 -17.19 -35.49
CA GLY A 28 16.68 -17.21 -36.20
C GLY A 28 16.25 -15.79 -36.53
N SER A 29 16.35 -15.45 -37.81
CA SER A 29 15.84 -14.25 -38.44
C SER A 29 14.42 -14.57 -38.93
N GLU A 30 13.40 -13.88 -38.44
CA GLU A 30 12.11 -13.81 -39.13
C GLU A 30 11.63 -12.36 -39.20
N SER A 31 11.42 -11.94 -40.44
CA SER A 31 10.88 -10.66 -40.87
C SER A 31 9.48 -10.92 -41.43
N GLY A 32 8.53 -10.05 -41.08
CA GLY A 32 7.28 -9.78 -41.80
C GLY A 32 6.84 -8.38 -41.34
N GLU A 33 6.70 -7.34 -42.16
CA GLU A 33 5.97 -7.18 -43.43
C GLU A 33 4.50 -7.61 -43.29
N SER A 34 3.45 -6.89 -43.63
CA SER A 34 3.14 -5.50 -44.01
C SER A 34 1.61 -5.40 -44.04
N GLY A 35 1.07 -4.19 -43.88
CA GLY A 35 -0.18 -3.75 -44.52
C GLY A 35 -1.50 -4.23 -43.89
N GLU A 36 -2.40 -3.30 -43.58
CA GLU A 36 -3.45 -2.93 -44.53
C GLU A 36 -4.20 -1.68 -44.02
N SER A 37 -4.38 -0.73 -44.92
CA SER A 37 -5.23 0.45 -44.79
C SER A 37 -6.65 0.09 -45.20
N GLY A 38 -7.66 0.53 -44.47
CA GLY A 38 -9.06 0.32 -44.81
C GLY A 38 -9.91 1.55 -44.48
N GLU A 39 -10.31 2.24 -45.54
CA GLU A 39 -11.14 3.44 -45.57
C GLU A 39 -12.59 3.24 -45.11
N SER A 40 -13.14 4.34 -44.58
CA SER A 40 -14.46 4.93 -44.86
C SER A 40 -15.72 4.05 -44.91
N SER A 41 -16.72 4.43 -44.11
CA SER A 41 -18.08 4.68 -44.61
C SER A 41 -18.87 5.56 -43.65
N ALA A 42 -19.15 6.78 -44.11
CA ALA A 42 -20.22 7.61 -43.60
C ALA A 42 -21.58 6.99 -43.94
N SER A 43 -22.55 7.13 -43.04
CA SER A 43 -23.97 6.93 -43.33
C SER A 43 -24.75 8.01 -42.57
N THR A 44 -25.45 8.82 -43.35
CA THR A 44 -26.42 9.86 -42.98
C THR A 44 -27.77 9.26 -42.58
N ASP A 45 -28.64 10.17 -42.10
CA ASP A 45 -30.10 10.11 -41.97
C ASP A 45 -30.61 9.71 -40.58
N ALA A 46 -31.69 10.29 -40.04
CA ALA A 46 -32.41 11.55 -40.23
C ALA A 46 -33.45 11.57 -39.08
N ASP A 47 -33.89 12.77 -38.72
CA ASP A 47 -35.05 13.13 -37.89
C ASP A 47 -36.03 12.02 -37.44
N GLU A 48 -36.29 11.95 -36.14
CA GLU A 48 -37.69 11.87 -35.69
C GLU A 48 -37.92 12.70 -34.41
N SER A 49 -39.03 13.42 -34.45
CA SER A 49 -39.46 14.46 -33.54
C SER A 49 -40.34 13.89 -32.43
N GLY A 50 -40.17 14.43 -31.22
CA GLY A 50 -41.26 14.67 -30.28
C GLY A 50 -41.51 13.59 -29.23
N GLU A 51 -41.26 13.94 -27.97
CA GLU A 51 -42.32 14.02 -26.97
C GLU A 51 -41.82 14.82 -25.75
N THR A 52 -42.56 15.88 -25.43
CA THR A 52 -42.47 16.63 -24.18
C THR A 52 -43.19 15.82 -23.09
N GLY A 53 -42.43 15.25 -22.16
CA GLY A 53 -42.94 14.67 -20.93
C GLY A 53 -42.48 15.49 -19.73
N ASP A 54 -43.32 16.44 -19.32
CA ASP A 54 -43.23 17.09 -18.01
C ASP A 54 -43.51 16.01 -16.95
N GLY A 55 -42.48 15.64 -16.20
CA GLY A 55 -42.56 14.73 -15.07
C GLY A 55 -41.88 15.37 -13.87
N ASP A 56 -42.63 16.22 -13.18
CA ASP A 56 -42.31 16.71 -11.85
C ASP A 56 -42.11 15.52 -10.91
N GLY A 57 -40.86 15.30 -10.53
CA GLY A 57 -40.43 14.28 -9.59
C GLY A 57 -39.53 14.91 -8.54
N ASP A 58 -40.11 15.82 -7.75
CA ASP A 58 -39.54 16.29 -6.48
C ASP A 58 -39.47 15.10 -5.51
N GLY A 59 -38.39 14.33 -5.66
CA GLY A 59 -37.96 13.32 -4.71
C GLY A 59 -37.02 13.95 -3.69
N ASP A 60 -37.56 14.82 -2.84
CA ASP A 60 -36.93 15.21 -1.57
C ASP A 60 -36.88 13.98 -0.67
N GLY A 61 -35.90 13.12 -0.93
CA GLY A 61 -35.47 12.07 -0.02
C GLY A 61 -34.53 12.68 1.00
N ASP A 62 -35.11 13.27 2.04
CA ASP A 62 -34.43 13.59 3.30
C ASP A 62 -34.00 12.28 3.98
N GLY A 63 -32.96 11.65 3.43
CA GLY A 63 -32.20 10.60 4.09
C GLY A 63 -31.19 11.26 5.01
N GLU A 64 -31.57 11.50 6.26
CA GLU A 64 -30.64 11.76 7.36
C GLU A 64 -29.76 10.52 7.55
N GLY A 65 -28.71 10.39 6.73
CA GLY A 65 -27.82 9.24 6.67
C GLY A 65 -26.60 9.50 5.79
N GLY A 66 -25.80 10.51 6.15
CA GLY A 66 -24.34 10.47 6.03
C GLY A 66 -23.65 10.19 4.68
N ASN A 67 -24.32 10.17 3.52
CA ASN A 67 -23.60 9.91 2.26
C ASN A 67 -22.93 11.20 1.74
N THR A 68 -21.62 11.34 1.97
CA THR A 68 -20.79 12.49 1.58
C THR A 68 -20.40 12.52 0.10
N GLY A 69 -21.27 12.04 -0.80
CA GLY A 69 -21.23 12.42 -2.22
C GLY A 69 -20.69 11.38 -3.19
N GLY A 70 -20.61 10.11 -2.80
CA GLY A 70 -20.28 9.00 -3.69
C GLY A 70 -21.48 8.26 -4.29
N GLU A 71 -21.26 7.50 -5.37
CA GLU A 71 -22.29 6.67 -6.01
C GLU A 71 -22.73 5.49 -5.14
N CYS A 72 -21.91 5.10 -4.15
CA CYS A 72 -22.14 3.92 -3.31
C CYS A 72 -21.39 3.97 -1.96
N GLU A 73 -21.78 3.12 -1.00
CA GLU A 73 -21.16 2.94 0.31
C GLU A 73 -20.24 1.71 0.32
N LEU A 74 -18.97 1.89 0.71
CA LEU A 74 -17.89 0.88 0.52
C LEU A 74 -18.13 -0.46 1.22
N TYR A 75 -18.68 -0.42 2.43
CA TYR A 75 -18.97 -1.60 3.24
C TYR A 75 -20.43 -2.10 3.10
N ALA A 76 -21.27 -1.38 2.34
CA ALA A 76 -22.63 -1.80 2.08
C ALA A 76 -22.67 -2.94 1.06
N ALA A 77 -23.27 -4.06 1.44
CA ALA A 77 -23.41 -5.20 0.55
C ALA A 77 -24.42 -4.90 -0.58
N ASN A 78 -23.99 -5.09 -1.83
CA ASN A 78 -24.81 -4.95 -3.04
C ASN A 78 -25.38 -3.55 -3.29
N ASP A 79 -24.67 -2.49 -2.88
CA ASP A 79 -25.10 -1.12 -3.17
C ASP A 79 -25.03 -0.80 -4.67
N CYS A 80 -24.04 -1.38 -5.35
CA CYS A 80 -24.04 -1.44 -6.81
C CYS A 80 -25.08 -2.47 -7.29
N THR A 81 -26.20 -1.98 -7.82
CA THR A 81 -27.34 -2.79 -8.26
C THR A 81 -27.03 -3.84 -9.34
N ASP A 82 -25.93 -3.66 -10.09
CA ASP A 82 -25.43 -4.65 -11.05
C ASP A 82 -24.44 -5.60 -10.36
N PRO A 83 -24.65 -6.94 -10.39
CA PRO A 83 -23.75 -7.91 -9.78
C PRO A 83 -22.34 -7.95 -10.41
N MET A 84 -22.11 -7.31 -11.55
CA MET A 84 -20.80 -7.17 -12.19
C MET A 84 -20.04 -5.92 -11.73
N LEU A 85 -20.70 -5.03 -10.98
CA LEU A 85 -20.12 -3.83 -10.41
C LEU A 85 -19.88 -4.02 -8.92
N LYS A 86 -18.83 -3.37 -8.40
CA LYS A 86 -18.55 -3.28 -6.98
C LYS A 86 -18.26 -1.85 -6.57
N CYS A 87 -18.62 -1.52 -5.34
CA CYS A 87 -18.32 -0.20 -4.78
C CYS A 87 -16.83 -0.12 -4.47
N MET A 88 -16.18 0.94 -4.96
CA MET A 88 -14.73 1.11 -4.87
C MET A 88 -14.39 2.58 -4.62
N PRO A 89 -13.32 2.87 -3.86
CA PRO A 89 -12.76 4.20 -3.83
C PRO A 89 -12.23 4.55 -5.22
N TRP A 90 -12.43 5.80 -5.63
CA TRP A 90 -12.04 6.30 -6.94
C TRP A 90 -11.38 7.66 -6.82
N SER A 91 -10.30 7.85 -7.56
CA SER A 91 -9.63 9.13 -7.73
C SER A 91 -9.73 9.59 -9.18
N GLU A 92 -10.09 10.87 -9.37
CA GLU A 92 -10.10 11.54 -10.67
C GLU A 92 -8.69 11.66 -11.24
N ASN A 93 -7.69 11.76 -10.36
CA ASN A 93 -6.29 11.89 -10.71
C ASN A 93 -5.48 10.64 -10.32
N PRO A 94 -4.33 10.36 -10.97
CA PRO A 94 -3.49 9.23 -10.59
C PRO A 94 -2.62 9.55 -9.36
N ASP A 95 -3.24 9.93 -8.25
CA ASP A 95 -2.56 10.35 -7.01
C ASP A 95 -2.89 9.48 -5.77
N ARG A 96 -3.68 8.41 -5.95
CA ARG A 96 -4.15 7.45 -4.92
C ARG A 96 -5.14 8.05 -3.91
N ILE A 97 -5.32 9.37 -3.85
CA ILE A 97 -6.22 10.00 -2.89
C ILE A 97 -7.65 9.90 -3.45
N PRO A 98 -8.55 9.16 -2.79
CA PRO A 98 -9.90 8.96 -3.30
C PRO A 98 -10.69 10.27 -3.24
N ASP A 99 -11.19 10.73 -4.38
CA ASP A 99 -12.07 11.90 -4.48
C ASP A 99 -13.54 11.54 -4.20
N SER A 100 -13.91 10.27 -4.42
CA SER A 100 -15.28 9.78 -4.25
C SER A 100 -15.31 8.24 -4.21
N THR A 101 -16.51 7.66 -4.09
CA THR A 101 -16.77 6.23 -4.27
C THR A 101 -17.61 6.00 -5.52
N LYS A 102 -17.33 4.91 -6.22
CA LYS A 102 -17.91 4.61 -7.53
C LYS A 102 -18.25 3.14 -7.70
N CYS A 103 -19.32 2.84 -8.44
CA CYS A 103 -19.61 1.48 -8.87
C CYS A 103 -18.76 1.10 -10.09
N CYS A 104 -17.75 0.27 -9.86
CA CYS A 104 -16.74 -0.07 -10.87
C CYS A 104 -16.81 -1.54 -11.27
N PRO A 105 -16.60 -1.86 -12.57
CA PRO A 105 -16.60 -3.24 -13.02
C PRO A 105 -15.40 -3.99 -12.45
N LEU A 106 -15.60 -5.28 -12.20
CA LEU A 106 -14.51 -6.18 -11.88
C LEU A 106 -13.54 -6.29 -13.06
N SER A 107 -12.26 -6.05 -12.80
CA SER A 107 -11.20 -6.23 -13.78
C SER A 107 -10.82 -7.72 -13.84
N GLY A 108 -11.21 -8.41 -14.91
CA GLY A 108 -10.85 -9.81 -15.10
C GLY A 108 -11.59 -10.79 -14.17
N SER A 109 -10.96 -11.95 -13.91
CA SER A 109 -11.54 -12.97 -13.01
C SER A 109 -11.19 -12.66 -11.55
N PRO A 110 -12.18 -12.65 -10.64
CA PRO A 110 -11.91 -12.38 -9.22
C PRO A 110 -10.92 -13.38 -8.60
N VAL A 111 -9.96 -12.86 -7.84
CA VAL A 111 -9.08 -13.67 -6.99
C VAL A 111 -9.70 -13.90 -5.60
N SER A 112 -9.10 -14.76 -4.77
CA SER A 112 -9.59 -14.98 -3.41
C SER A 112 -9.12 -13.88 -2.46
N LEU A 113 -9.78 -13.76 -1.32
CA LEU A 113 -9.33 -12.88 -0.23
C LEU A 113 -7.91 -13.24 0.21
N GLY A 114 -7.05 -12.23 0.37
CA GLY A 114 -5.64 -12.41 0.72
C GLY A 114 -4.74 -12.91 -0.41
N ASP A 115 -5.26 -13.25 -1.59
CA ASP A 115 -4.43 -13.56 -2.76
C ASP A 115 -3.85 -12.27 -3.39
N ARG A 116 -2.83 -12.43 -4.24
CA ARG A 116 -2.30 -11.32 -5.04
C ARG A 116 -3.37 -10.80 -5.99
N CYS A 117 -3.53 -9.49 -5.99
CA CYS A 117 -4.44 -8.77 -6.88
C CYS A 117 -3.69 -7.81 -7.77
N VAL A 118 -4.38 -7.34 -8.81
CA VAL A 118 -3.90 -6.32 -9.74
C VAL A 118 -4.94 -5.23 -9.90
N THR A 119 -4.47 -4.00 -9.98
CA THR A 119 -5.24 -2.83 -10.37
C THR A 119 -4.94 -2.49 -11.83
N GLN A 120 -5.92 -1.96 -12.56
CA GLN A 120 -5.73 -1.47 -13.94
C GLN A 120 -5.53 0.04 -13.96
N ASP A 121 -4.90 0.53 -15.02
CA ASP A 121 -4.63 1.94 -15.32
C ASP A 121 -3.71 2.66 -14.33
N TYR A 122 -4.12 2.83 -13.07
CA TYR A 122 -3.35 3.51 -12.00
C TYR A 122 -3.90 3.17 -10.60
N ASP A 123 -3.11 3.46 -9.56
CA ASP A 123 -3.53 3.34 -8.16
C ASP A 123 -4.62 4.38 -7.82
N GLY A 124 -5.85 3.92 -7.55
CA GLY A 124 -7.02 4.78 -7.39
C GLY A 124 -8.00 4.77 -8.57
N SER A 125 -7.74 3.99 -9.62
CA SER A 125 -8.62 3.89 -10.81
C SER A 125 -9.98 3.23 -10.57
N CYS A 126 -10.20 2.67 -9.37
CA CYS A 126 -11.31 1.80 -8.97
C CYS A 126 -11.40 0.41 -9.66
N LEU A 127 -10.52 0.11 -10.62
CA LEU A 127 -10.54 -1.13 -11.39
C LEU A 127 -9.53 -2.13 -10.83
N ASP A 128 -10.01 -3.19 -10.14
CA ASP A 128 -9.16 -4.29 -9.70
C ASP A 128 -9.86 -5.66 -9.87
N ASN A 129 -9.12 -6.74 -9.63
CA ASN A 129 -9.63 -8.12 -9.68
C ASN A 129 -9.99 -8.71 -8.29
N CYS A 130 -10.14 -7.89 -7.26
CA CYS A 130 -10.58 -8.31 -5.94
C CYS A 130 -12.10 -8.49 -5.87
N PRO A 131 -12.62 -9.46 -5.10
CA PRO A 131 -14.06 -9.71 -5.01
C PRO A 131 -14.84 -8.51 -4.44
N ALA A 132 -16.16 -8.52 -4.57
CA ALA A 132 -17.02 -7.47 -4.02
C ALA A 132 -16.82 -7.33 -2.49
N GLY A 133 -16.91 -6.11 -1.98
CA GLY A 133 -16.62 -5.78 -0.57
C GLY A 133 -15.13 -5.71 -0.24
N THR A 134 -14.25 -5.75 -1.24
CA THR A 134 -12.79 -5.66 -1.06
C THR A 134 -12.13 -4.79 -2.11
N MET A 135 -10.92 -4.31 -1.79
CA MET A 135 -10.06 -3.59 -2.73
C MET A 135 -8.63 -4.14 -2.76
N CYS A 136 -7.96 -3.94 -3.89
CA CYS A 136 -6.55 -4.22 -4.02
C CYS A 136 -5.69 -3.14 -3.35
N VAL A 137 -5.03 -3.48 -2.24
CA VAL A 137 -4.05 -2.57 -1.61
C VAL A 137 -2.68 -2.83 -2.21
N ILE A 138 -2.23 -1.89 -3.04
CA ILE A 138 -1.01 -1.98 -3.83
C ILE A 138 0.23 -1.91 -2.93
N ASP A 139 1.13 -2.87 -3.12
CA ASP A 139 2.46 -2.89 -2.49
C ASP A 139 3.62 -2.80 -3.50
N LYS A 140 3.34 -3.04 -4.79
CA LYS A 140 4.27 -2.84 -5.90
C LYS A 140 3.67 -1.88 -6.90
N LEU A 141 4.07 -0.62 -6.80
CA LEU A 141 3.51 0.45 -7.62
C LEU A 141 3.85 0.28 -9.12
N ASP A 142 5.03 -0.25 -9.45
CA ASP A 142 5.46 -0.44 -10.84
C ASP A 142 4.58 -1.46 -11.60
N ASP A 143 4.08 -2.47 -10.90
CA ASP A 143 3.29 -3.56 -11.46
C ASP A 143 1.78 -3.43 -11.16
N LEU A 144 1.39 -2.42 -10.37
CA LEU A 144 0.04 -2.26 -9.80
C LEU A 144 -0.48 -3.52 -9.10
N GLU A 145 0.42 -4.24 -8.42
CA GLU A 145 0.08 -5.46 -7.68
C GLU A 145 -0.05 -5.20 -6.18
N GLY A 146 -0.91 -6.00 -5.53
CA GLY A 146 -1.16 -5.89 -4.10
C GLY A 146 -1.82 -7.13 -3.50
N TYR A 147 -2.56 -6.93 -2.40
CA TYR A 147 -3.43 -7.94 -1.79
C TYR A 147 -4.84 -7.41 -1.57
N CYS A 148 -5.85 -8.27 -1.78
CA CYS A 148 -7.23 -7.90 -1.50
C CYS A 148 -7.47 -7.70 0.00
N GLN A 149 -7.83 -6.48 0.40
CA GLN A 149 -8.26 -6.14 1.76
C GLN A 149 -9.77 -5.92 1.80
N VAL A 150 -10.39 -6.35 2.89
CA VAL A 150 -11.84 -6.27 3.11
C VAL A 150 -12.20 -4.86 3.59
N PHE A 151 -13.26 -4.27 3.03
CA PHE A 151 -13.85 -3.06 3.59
C PHE A 151 -14.54 -3.38 4.91
N CYS A 152 -14.46 -2.47 5.87
CA CYS A 152 -15.08 -2.63 7.18
C CYS A 152 -15.97 -1.44 7.51
N ASP A 153 -16.89 -1.66 8.45
CA ASP A 153 -17.69 -0.59 9.02
C ASP A 153 -16.95 -0.05 10.25
N SER A 154 -16.46 1.19 10.17
CA SER A 154 -15.75 1.85 11.29
C SER A 154 -16.61 1.98 12.55
N GLY A 155 -17.93 1.90 12.44
CA GLY A 155 -18.87 1.90 13.56
C GLY A 155 -19.11 0.52 14.19
N ASP A 156 -18.67 -0.56 13.53
CA ASP A 156 -18.83 -1.94 13.98
C ASP A 156 -17.46 -2.62 14.22
N PRO A 157 -17.02 -2.79 15.48
CA PRO A 157 -15.75 -3.44 15.78
C PRO A 157 -15.72 -4.94 15.43
N GLU A 158 -16.86 -5.56 15.16
CA GLU A 158 -16.96 -6.97 14.74
C GLU A 158 -16.97 -7.13 13.20
N SER A 159 -16.90 -6.03 12.45
CA SER A 159 -16.89 -6.06 10.97
C SER A 159 -15.61 -6.68 10.38
N CYS A 160 -14.54 -6.80 11.19
CA CYS A 160 -13.30 -7.46 10.81
C CYS A 160 -13.09 -8.80 11.51
N PRO A 161 -12.29 -9.71 10.91
CA PRO A 161 -11.81 -10.91 11.59
C PRO A 161 -11.11 -10.58 12.92
N THR A 162 -11.11 -11.53 13.87
CA THR A 162 -10.62 -11.32 15.25
C THR A 162 -9.17 -10.82 15.37
N GLU A 163 -8.31 -11.14 14.41
CA GLU A 163 -6.88 -10.74 14.39
C GLU A 163 -6.63 -9.48 13.54
N GLU A 164 -7.69 -8.85 13.05
CA GLU A 164 -7.66 -7.64 12.24
C GLU A 164 -8.39 -6.51 12.99
N ILE A 165 -8.12 -5.28 12.61
CA ILE A 165 -8.84 -4.09 13.09
C ILE A 165 -9.30 -3.28 11.89
N CYS A 166 -10.48 -2.68 12.02
CA CYS A 166 -10.97 -1.74 11.04
C CYS A 166 -10.18 -0.42 11.12
N LYS A 167 -9.34 -0.15 10.12
CA LYS A 167 -8.55 1.08 10.02
C LYS A 167 -9.16 2.00 8.97
N PRO A 168 -9.70 3.17 9.34
CA PRO A 168 -10.01 4.23 8.38
C PRO A 168 -8.73 4.81 7.79
N PHE A 169 -8.57 4.68 6.47
CA PHE A 169 -7.52 5.37 5.70
C PHE A 169 -8.05 6.68 5.14
N PHE A 170 -7.14 7.64 4.94
CA PHE A 170 -7.42 8.99 4.40
C PHE A 170 -8.31 9.90 5.26
N GLU A 171 -8.72 9.47 6.46
CA GLU A 171 -9.59 10.22 7.40
C GLU A 171 -9.08 11.63 7.76
N MET A 172 -7.77 11.87 7.64
CA MET A 172 -7.13 13.15 7.97
C MET A 172 -7.06 14.12 6.78
N ILE A 173 -7.56 13.72 5.60
CA ILE A 173 -7.56 14.56 4.39
C ILE A 173 -9.00 15.01 4.15
N GLU A 174 -9.31 16.28 4.45
CA GLU A 174 -10.68 16.82 4.43
C GLU A 174 -11.46 16.66 3.10
N GLN A 175 -10.74 16.48 2.00
CA GLN A 175 -11.30 16.36 0.65
C GLN A 175 -11.24 14.93 0.11
N ALA A 176 -10.76 13.98 0.91
CA ALA A 176 -10.63 12.59 0.51
C ALA A 176 -11.70 11.73 1.18
N GLU A 177 -12.14 10.73 0.44
CA GLU A 177 -13.08 9.77 0.96
C GLU A 177 -12.40 8.78 1.89
N THR A 178 -13.01 8.58 3.07
CA THR A 178 -12.44 7.66 4.05
C THR A 178 -12.60 6.24 3.56
N VAL A 179 -11.51 5.48 3.58
CA VAL A 179 -11.48 4.09 3.11
C VAL A 179 -11.20 3.16 4.30
N PRO A 180 -12.24 2.62 4.96
CA PRO A 180 -12.05 1.72 6.08
C PRO A 180 -11.72 0.31 5.61
N LEU A 181 -10.57 -0.23 6.04
CA LEU A 181 -10.11 -1.58 5.69
C LEU A 181 -9.79 -2.41 6.93
N CYS A 182 -10.08 -3.71 6.85
CA CYS A 182 -9.57 -4.67 7.82
C CYS A 182 -8.07 -4.88 7.60
N MET A 183 -7.29 -4.55 8.62
CA MET A 183 -5.83 -4.66 8.62
C MET A 183 -5.37 -5.60 9.72
N ALA A 184 -4.50 -6.55 9.37
CA ALA A 184 -3.94 -7.48 10.33
C ALA A 184 -3.08 -6.75 11.36
N ARG A 185 -3.36 -6.97 12.64
CA ARG A 185 -2.47 -6.54 13.74
C ARG A 185 -1.13 -7.26 13.60
N CYS A 186 -0.05 -6.70 14.12
CA CYS A 186 1.26 -7.32 14.04
C CYS A 186 2.16 -6.95 15.22
N ASP A 187 3.26 -7.67 15.37
CA ASP A 187 4.30 -7.37 16.35
C ASP A 187 5.52 -6.76 15.65
N PRO A 188 5.92 -5.52 16.02
CA PRO A 188 7.00 -4.81 15.35
C PRO A 188 8.39 -5.39 15.66
N LEU A 189 8.55 -6.17 16.72
CA LEU A 189 9.82 -6.81 17.10
C LEU A 189 10.11 -8.04 16.22
N ILE A 190 9.07 -8.80 15.87
CA ILE A 190 9.21 -10.04 15.08
C ILE A 190 8.76 -9.92 13.61
N GLN A 191 8.06 -8.85 13.22
CA GLN A 191 7.63 -8.56 11.85
C GLN A 191 6.80 -9.69 11.22
N ASP A 192 5.75 -10.12 11.92
CA ASP A 192 4.99 -11.34 11.63
C ASP A 192 3.97 -11.25 10.48
N CYS A 193 4.02 -10.21 9.65
CA CYS A 193 3.08 -9.98 8.55
C CYS A 193 3.07 -11.08 7.49
N GLU A 194 4.22 -11.71 7.21
CA GLU A 194 4.28 -12.85 6.30
C GLU A 194 3.45 -14.02 6.82
N SER A 195 3.54 -14.32 8.12
CA SER A 195 2.76 -15.39 8.75
C SER A 195 1.24 -15.11 8.76
N LYS A 196 0.87 -13.83 8.63
CA LYS A 196 -0.50 -13.33 8.51
C LYS A 196 -0.98 -13.23 7.06
N GLY A 197 -0.24 -13.80 6.12
CA GLY A 197 -0.62 -13.85 4.70
C GLY A 197 -0.43 -12.52 3.97
N ARG A 198 0.54 -11.71 4.40
CA ARG A 198 0.95 -10.46 3.71
C ARG A 198 2.46 -10.47 3.45
N PRO A 199 2.99 -11.41 2.63
CA PRO A 199 4.42 -11.44 2.35
C PRO A 199 4.88 -10.15 1.68
N GLY A 200 5.97 -9.58 2.22
CA GLY A 200 6.53 -8.30 1.78
C GLY A 200 5.96 -7.07 2.51
N TRP A 201 4.90 -7.22 3.32
CA TRP A 201 4.41 -6.13 4.16
C TRP A 201 5.22 -6.02 5.44
N SER A 202 5.24 -4.82 6.00
CA SER A 202 5.96 -4.49 7.24
C SER A 202 4.98 -4.21 8.36
N CYS A 203 5.37 -4.56 9.58
CA CYS A 203 4.62 -4.20 10.76
C CYS A 203 4.96 -2.76 11.13
N LEU A 204 3.99 -1.87 10.92
CA LEU A 204 4.14 -0.43 11.02
C LEU A 204 3.14 0.13 12.04
N PRO A 205 3.50 1.18 12.79
CA PRO A 205 2.61 1.74 13.80
C PRO A 205 1.44 2.46 13.13
N GLU A 206 0.28 2.44 13.78
CA GLU A 206 -0.93 3.13 13.30
C GLU A 206 -0.79 4.67 13.37
N GLY A 207 0.13 5.16 14.21
CA GLY A 207 0.42 6.58 14.42
C GLY A 207 1.78 6.77 15.10
N ALA A 208 2.29 8.00 15.16
CA ALA A 208 3.67 8.31 15.56
C ALA A 208 4.16 7.59 16.83
N LEU A 209 3.30 7.53 17.84
CA LEU A 209 3.55 6.87 19.12
C LEU A 209 2.37 5.95 19.49
N SER A 210 1.70 5.41 18.47
CA SER A 210 0.60 4.47 18.72
C SER A 210 1.18 3.14 19.21
N PRO A 211 0.65 2.57 20.30
CA PRO A 211 1.01 1.23 20.74
C PRO A 211 0.36 0.11 19.89
N SER A 212 -0.33 0.48 18.81
CA SER A 212 -1.01 -0.41 17.87
C SER A 212 -0.25 -0.44 16.54
N PHE A 213 -0.07 -1.65 16.00
CA PHE A 213 0.69 -1.89 14.78
C PHE A 213 -0.10 -2.74 13.80
N LEU A 214 0.03 -2.39 12.52
CA LEU A 214 -0.69 -3.00 11.42
C LEU A 214 0.28 -3.44 10.33
N CYS A 215 -0.02 -4.58 9.70
CA CYS A 215 0.66 -4.96 8.48
C CYS A 215 0.28 -3.99 7.37
N MET A 216 1.25 -3.27 6.84
CA MET A 216 1.07 -2.31 5.76
C MET A 216 2.18 -2.44 4.72
N PRO A 217 1.95 -2.03 3.47
CA PRO A 217 3.03 -1.94 2.49
C PRO A 217 4.19 -1.07 3.01
N PRO A 218 5.45 -1.50 2.85
CA PRO A 218 6.60 -0.71 3.28
C PRO A 218 6.75 0.56 2.44
N SER A 219 7.51 1.53 2.94
CA SER A 219 7.97 2.65 2.11
C SER A 219 8.89 2.16 0.99
N SER A 220 8.77 2.79 -0.17
CA SER A 220 9.66 2.55 -1.31
C SER A 220 11.06 3.16 -1.12
N SER A 221 11.21 4.06 -0.14
CA SER A 221 12.48 4.73 0.19
C SER A 221 12.70 4.81 1.71
N PRO A 222 12.90 3.65 2.37
CA PRO A 222 13.03 3.60 3.82
C PRO A 222 14.25 4.39 4.31
N LYS A 223 14.10 5.04 5.47
CA LYS A 223 15.12 5.80 6.19
C LYS A 223 15.81 4.93 7.22
N LEU A 224 17.13 5.07 7.32
CA LEU A 224 17.94 4.32 8.27
C LEU A 224 17.82 4.93 9.69
N GLU A 225 18.32 4.22 10.67
CA GLU A 225 18.38 4.69 12.06
C GLU A 225 19.11 6.03 12.18
N PHE A 226 18.54 6.93 13.00
CA PHE A 226 18.93 8.33 13.21
C PHE A 226 18.81 9.26 11.99
N GLU A 227 18.29 8.79 10.86
CA GLU A 227 17.93 9.64 9.73
C GLU A 227 16.58 10.34 9.94
N SER A 228 16.41 11.48 9.28
CA SER A 228 15.17 12.27 9.35
C SER A 228 14.01 11.55 8.67
N CYS A 229 12.88 11.48 9.36
CA CYS A 229 11.59 10.99 8.85
C CYS A 229 10.49 12.05 8.98
N LEU A 230 9.46 11.95 8.14
CA LEU A 230 8.28 12.80 8.18
C LEU A 230 7.01 12.00 8.49
N LEU A 231 6.94 10.78 7.97
CA LEU A 231 5.81 9.86 8.14
C LEU A 231 6.26 8.62 8.91
N GLN A 232 5.30 7.95 9.55
CA GLN A 232 5.54 6.76 10.36
C GLN A 232 6.10 5.59 9.55
N ASN A 233 5.68 5.47 8.29
CA ASN A 233 6.15 4.46 7.37
C ASN A 233 7.44 4.84 6.63
N ASP A 234 8.02 6.02 6.87
CA ASP A 234 9.26 6.44 6.21
C ASP A 234 10.46 5.61 6.66
N CYS A 235 10.44 5.06 7.86
CA CYS A 235 11.57 4.36 8.44
C CYS A 235 11.70 2.92 7.91
N GLU A 236 12.92 2.39 7.95
CA GLU A 236 13.17 0.97 7.69
C GLU A 236 12.40 0.08 8.66
N VAL A 237 12.12 -1.15 8.24
CA VAL A 237 11.40 -2.16 9.01
C VAL A 237 12.05 -2.34 10.39
N GLY A 238 11.22 -2.28 11.45
CA GLY A 238 11.69 -2.36 12.83
C GLY A 238 12.10 -1.03 13.46
N LEU A 239 11.92 0.09 12.75
CA LEU A 239 12.17 1.44 13.24
C LEU A 239 10.87 2.27 13.32
N ALA A 240 10.77 3.10 14.35
CA ALA A 240 9.73 4.09 14.60
C ALA A 240 10.21 5.49 14.22
N CYS A 241 9.32 6.34 13.73
CA CYS A 241 9.58 7.76 13.51
C CYS A 241 9.24 8.59 14.77
N VAL A 242 10.26 8.95 15.56
CA VAL A 242 10.12 9.58 16.89
C VAL A 242 10.60 11.04 16.85
N PRO A 243 10.01 11.97 17.63
CA PRO A 243 10.47 13.35 17.70
C PRO A 243 11.97 13.48 17.95
N ALA A 244 12.63 14.37 17.20
CA ALA A 244 14.08 14.56 17.24
C ALA A 244 14.58 14.97 18.64
N SER A 245 13.73 15.64 19.43
CA SER A 245 14.01 16.02 20.81
C SER A 245 14.08 14.84 21.79
N GLU A 246 13.59 13.67 21.38
CA GLU A 246 13.51 12.45 22.19
C GLU A 246 14.49 11.40 21.69
N VAL A 247 15.36 11.70 20.71
CA VAL A 247 16.31 10.70 20.17
C VAL A 247 17.73 11.24 20.23
N LEU A 248 18.54 10.66 21.11
CA LEU A 248 19.97 10.97 21.19
C LEU A 248 20.67 10.51 19.91
N GLY A 249 21.41 11.43 19.28
CA GLY A 249 22.10 11.18 18.01
C GLY A 249 21.27 11.48 16.76
N CYS A 250 20.04 11.98 16.91
CA CYS A 250 19.20 12.37 15.78
C CYS A 250 19.85 13.46 14.91
N THR A 251 19.87 13.22 13.59
CA THR A 251 20.40 14.17 12.59
C THR A 251 19.31 15.00 11.90
N GLY A 252 18.05 14.61 12.10
CA GLY A 252 16.86 15.28 11.54
C GLY A 252 16.43 16.53 12.31
N LEU A 253 15.60 17.35 11.67
CA LEU A 253 15.08 18.59 12.28
C LEU A 253 13.83 18.38 13.12
N PHE A 254 12.98 17.42 12.75
CA PHE A 254 11.66 17.22 13.37
C PHE A 254 11.54 15.87 14.04
N ASN A 255 11.85 14.79 13.30
CA ASN A 255 11.79 13.42 13.78
C ASN A 255 13.01 12.65 13.28
N CYS A 256 13.32 11.54 13.95
CA CYS A 256 14.30 10.56 13.52
C CYS A 256 13.78 9.14 13.64
N CYS A 257 14.26 8.27 12.75
CA CYS A 257 14.03 6.84 12.85
C CYS A 257 14.85 6.26 14.02
N THR A 258 14.20 5.49 14.88
CA THR A 258 14.83 4.81 16.01
C THR A 258 14.19 3.44 16.18
N ARG A 259 14.91 2.46 16.71
CA ARG A 259 14.42 1.08 16.77
C ARG A 259 13.30 0.87 17.81
N TYR A 260 12.42 -0.09 17.52
CA TYR A 260 11.63 -0.74 18.57
C TYR A 260 12.53 -1.62 19.44
N CYS A 261 12.15 -1.80 20.69
CA CYS A 261 12.90 -2.58 21.68
C CYS A 261 11.95 -3.39 22.57
N ASP A 262 12.47 -4.46 23.17
CA ASP A 262 11.74 -5.31 24.13
C ASP A 262 12.10 -4.89 25.55
N LEU A 263 11.12 -4.41 26.31
CA LEU A 263 11.25 -3.96 27.70
C LEU A 263 11.69 -5.08 28.67
N THR A 264 11.53 -6.35 28.26
CA THR A 264 11.87 -7.51 29.08
C THR A 264 13.28 -8.05 28.82
N GLU A 265 13.92 -7.60 27.75
CA GLU A 265 15.29 -7.98 27.38
C GLU A 265 16.30 -6.91 27.82
N PRO A 266 17.62 -7.24 27.88
CA PRO A 266 18.65 -6.25 28.12
C PRO A 266 18.60 -5.12 27.08
N ASP A 267 18.77 -3.88 27.55
CA ASP A 267 18.69 -2.68 26.74
C ASP A 267 19.49 -2.79 25.43
N ALA A 268 18.76 -2.71 24.32
CA ALA A 268 19.28 -2.82 22.96
C ALA A 268 19.43 -1.45 22.27
N CYS A 269 19.18 -0.37 23.00
CA CYS A 269 19.23 0.99 22.48
C CYS A 269 20.66 1.52 22.39
N ASP A 270 20.96 2.20 21.28
CA ASP A 270 22.26 2.77 21.01
C ASP A 270 22.32 4.25 21.42
N MET A 271 23.53 4.81 21.47
CA MET A 271 23.79 6.24 21.69
C MET A 271 23.33 6.79 23.05
N GLY A 272 23.10 5.91 24.03
CA GLY A 272 22.64 6.27 25.37
C GLY A 272 21.13 6.52 25.45
N ASN A 273 20.39 6.23 24.37
CA ASN A 273 18.95 6.06 24.46
C ASN A 273 18.64 4.85 25.36
N GLU A 274 17.45 4.83 25.95
CA GLU A 274 16.91 3.71 26.71
C GLU A 274 15.61 3.24 26.06
N CYS A 275 15.22 1.99 26.37
CA CYS A 275 13.96 1.45 25.90
C CYS A 275 12.79 2.06 26.67
N ILE A 276 12.08 3.00 26.05
CA ILE A 276 10.93 3.68 26.65
C ILE A 276 9.65 2.94 26.31
N ASP A 277 8.85 2.67 27.35
CA ASP A 277 7.56 1.98 27.24
C ASP A 277 6.57 2.79 26.38
N LEU A 278 5.92 2.13 25.43
CA LEU A 278 4.85 2.72 24.61
C LEU A 278 3.48 2.68 25.30
N GLU A 279 3.40 2.11 26.50
CA GLU A 279 2.20 1.96 27.32
C GLU A 279 1.08 1.19 26.58
N SER A 280 1.45 0.13 25.85
CA SER A 280 0.49 -0.64 25.04
C SER A 280 -0.54 -1.36 25.88
N ASP A 281 -1.81 -1.16 25.53
CA ASP A 281 -2.96 -1.93 26.04
C ASP A 281 -3.35 -3.10 25.11
N VAL A 282 -2.61 -3.29 24.01
CA VAL A 282 -2.84 -4.36 23.06
C VAL A 282 -2.27 -5.68 23.62
N PRO A 283 -3.09 -6.72 23.79
CA PRO A 283 -2.62 -7.99 24.31
C PRO A 283 -1.45 -8.56 23.51
N GLY A 284 -0.35 -8.85 24.21
CA GLY A 284 0.87 -9.37 23.61
C GLY A 284 1.85 -8.29 23.12
N LEU A 285 1.55 -7.00 23.22
CA LEU A 285 2.46 -5.90 22.87
C LEU A 285 2.87 -5.04 24.07
N GLU A 286 2.53 -5.45 25.29
CA GLU A 286 2.84 -4.72 26.53
C GLU A 286 4.35 -4.66 26.84
N HIS A 287 5.16 -5.39 26.07
CA HIS A 287 6.61 -5.45 26.19
C HIS A 287 7.31 -4.61 25.12
N VAL A 288 6.57 -4.00 24.20
CA VAL A 288 7.14 -3.22 23.10
C VAL A 288 7.41 -1.78 23.58
N GLY A 289 8.67 -1.38 23.49
CA GLY A 289 9.12 -0.01 23.67
C GLY A 289 9.73 0.59 22.41
N VAL A 290 10.21 1.82 22.53
CA VAL A 290 10.97 2.53 21.50
C VAL A 290 12.24 3.13 22.10
N CYS A 291 13.34 3.11 21.36
CA CYS A 291 14.60 3.68 21.83
C CYS A 291 14.56 5.21 21.78
N ALA A 292 14.60 5.85 22.94
CA ALA A 292 14.52 7.30 23.11
C ALA A 292 15.36 7.80 24.29
N ASP A 293 15.52 9.12 24.41
CA ASP A 293 16.27 9.78 25.49
C ASP A 293 15.57 9.52 26.85
N PRO A 294 16.28 8.96 27.86
CA PRO A 294 15.73 8.75 29.20
C PRO A 294 15.68 10.07 29.98
N VAL A 295 14.69 10.91 29.67
CA VAL A 295 14.50 12.24 30.28
C VAL A 295 14.06 12.18 31.75
#